data_AF-A0A955E055-F1
#
_entry.id   AF-A0A955E055-F1
#
_cell.length_a   1.000
_cell.length_b   1.000
_cell.length_c   1.000
_cell.angle_alpha   90.00
_cell.angle_beta   90.00
_cell.angle_gamma   90.00
#
_symmetry.space_group_name_H-M   'P 1'
#
loop_
_entity.id
_entity.type
_entity.pdbx_description
1 polymer ?
#
loop_
_entity_poly.entity_id
_entity_poly.type
_entity_poly.pdbx_seq_one_letter_code
_entity_poly.pdbx_strand_id
1 'polypeptide(L)'
;EAQYNLFHCAVALAKAKKSRQIVDLMANAKQLAKKYPDSKVPLHLRNAPTNLMEDLGYGKGYKWQADFKPNGGFLPDDVPNQQ
;
A
#
# COMPACT_ATOMS: atom_id res chain seq x y z
N GLU A 1 -28.16 19.06 18.75
CA GLU A 1 -28.33 18.66 17.34
C GLU A 1 -27.28 17.67 16.83
N ALA A 2 -26.00 17.77 17.20
CA ALA A 2 -24.94 16.83 16.78
C ALA A 2 -25.24 15.34 17.06
N GLN A 3 -26.07 15.03 18.05
CA GLN A 3 -26.52 13.67 18.35
C GLN A 3 -27.22 12.99 17.16
N TYR A 4 -27.98 13.75 16.34
CA TYR A 4 -28.69 13.19 15.19
C TYR A 4 -27.73 12.62 14.15
N ASN A 5 -26.61 13.30 13.90
CA ASN A 5 -25.57 12.81 13.00
C ASN A 5 -24.98 11.48 13.47
N LEU A 6 -24.74 11.33 14.78
CA LEU A 6 -24.25 10.08 15.35
C LEU A 6 -25.28 8.95 15.21
N PHE A 7 -26.57 9.23 15.43
CA PHE A 7 -27.65 8.25 15.22
C PHE A 7 -27.73 7.79 13.75
N HIS A 8 -27.67 8.73 12.80
CA HIS A 8 -27.66 8.39 11.37
C HIS A 8 -26.47 7.50 10.99
N CYS A 9 -25.26 7.87 11.44
CA CYS A 9 -24.06 7.07 11.21
C CYS A 9 -24.17 5.68 11.85
N ALA A 10 -24.64 5.59 13.09
CA ALA A 10 -24.77 4.32 13.80
C ALA A 10 -25.75 3.37 13.09
N VAL A 11 -26.92 3.87 12.66
CA VAL A 11 -27.91 3.06 11.93
C VAL A 11 -27.38 2.62 10.57
N ALA A 12 -26.72 3.52 9.82
CA ALA A 12 -26.12 3.18 8.54
C ALA A 12 -25.05 2.08 8.68
N LEU A 13 -24.14 2.23 9.65
CA LEU A 13 -23.12 1.23 9.94
C LEU A 13 -23.71 -0.08 10.44
N ALA A 14 -24.77 -0.06 11.26
CA ALA A 14 -25.43 -1.26 11.77
C ALA A 14 -26.08 -2.08 10.65
N LYS A 15 -26.66 -1.43 9.63
CA LYS A 15 -27.32 -2.10 8.49
C LYS A 15 -26.37 -2.49 7.35
N ALA A 16 -25.15 -1.94 7.30
CA ALA A 16 -24.18 -2.27 6.27
C ALA A 16 -23.65 -3.72 6.38
N LYS A 17 -23.19 -4.28 5.25
CA LYS A 17 -22.45 -5.56 5.23
C LYS A 17 -21.19 -5.44 6.09
N LYS A 18 -21.00 -6.36 7.04
CA LYS A 18 -19.82 -6.37 7.91
C LYS A 18 -18.69 -7.17 7.25
N SER A 19 -17.46 -6.67 7.35
CA SER A 19 -16.26 -7.36 6.94
C SER A 19 -15.10 -6.97 7.86
N ARG A 20 -14.30 -7.94 8.26
CA ARG A 20 -13.05 -7.72 9.00
C ARG A 20 -11.81 -7.74 8.11
N GLN A 21 -11.98 -8.04 6.82
CA GLN A 21 -10.88 -8.24 5.87
C GLN A 21 -9.86 -7.09 5.87
N ILE A 22 -10.33 -5.84 5.87
CA ILE A 22 -9.43 -4.68 5.86
C ILE A 22 -8.64 -4.57 7.17
N VAL A 23 -9.24 -4.90 8.31
CA VAL A 23 -8.56 -4.88 9.61
C VAL A 23 -7.46 -5.93 9.64
N ASP A 24 -7.76 -7.14 9.17
CA ASP A 24 -6.82 -8.25 9.15
C ASP A 24 -5.67 -7.98 8.15
N LEU A 25 -5.97 -7.48 6.94
CA LEU A 25 -4.98 -7.06 5.95
C LEU A 25 -4.07 -5.94 6.46
N MET A 26 -4.64 -4.92 7.12
CA MET A 26 -3.86 -3.84 7.71
C MET A 26 -2.94 -4.37 8.82
N ALA A 27 -3.43 -5.28 9.67
CA ALA A 27 -2.63 -5.89 10.73
C ALA A 27 -1.45 -6.68 10.13
N ASN A 28 -1.70 -7.48 9.10
CA ASN A 28 -0.68 -8.25 8.40
C ASN A 28 0.37 -7.33 7.75
N ALA A 29 -0.05 -6.28 7.04
CA ALA A 29 0.86 -5.31 6.43
C ALA A 29 1.75 -4.62 7.48
N LYS A 30 1.18 -4.21 8.62
CA LYS A 30 1.93 -3.62 9.74
C LYS A 30 2.92 -4.61 10.36
N GLN A 31 2.55 -5.88 10.48
CA GLN A 31 3.45 -6.92 10.98
C GLN A 31 4.59 -7.19 10.01
N LEU A 32 4.31 -7.22 8.70
CA LEU A 32 5.32 -7.42 7.66
C LEU A 32 6.36 -6.29 7.70
N ALA A 33 5.91 -5.03 7.77
CA ALA A 33 6.80 -3.88 7.90
C ALA A 33 7.68 -3.95 9.16
N LYS A 34 7.17 -4.50 10.28
CA LYS A 34 7.96 -4.72 11.51
C LYS A 34 8.99 -5.84 11.39
N LYS A 35 8.70 -6.89 10.61
CA LYS A 35 9.62 -8.02 10.39
C LYS A 35 10.77 -7.65 9.47
N TYR A 36 10.53 -6.70 8.57
CA TYR A 36 11.46 -6.31 7.50
C TYR A 36 11.73 -4.79 7.55
N PRO A 37 12.35 -4.27 8.63
CA PRO A 37 12.52 -2.83 8.82
C PRO A 37 13.52 -2.19 7.85
N ASP A 38 14.51 -2.96 7.40
CA ASP A 38 15.60 -2.48 6.55
C ASP A 38 15.39 -2.78 5.05
N SER A 39 14.24 -3.34 4.67
CA SER A 39 13.93 -3.61 3.27
C SER A 39 13.87 -2.32 2.48
N LYS A 40 14.59 -2.32 1.36
CA LYS A 40 14.72 -1.12 0.54
C LYS A 40 13.53 -1.00 -0.41
N VAL A 41 13.07 0.23 -0.62
CA VAL A 41 12.08 0.53 -1.67
C VAL A 41 12.64 0.09 -3.03
N PRO A 42 11.90 -0.67 -3.85
CA PRO A 42 12.31 -1.05 -5.20
C PRO A 42 12.72 0.16 -6.05
N LEU A 43 13.80 0.04 -6.83
CA LEU A 43 14.38 1.16 -7.61
C LEU A 43 13.36 1.81 -8.55
N HIS A 44 12.50 1.00 -9.18
CA HIS A 44 11.46 1.47 -10.10
C HIS A 44 10.34 2.28 -9.41
N LEU A 45 10.26 2.29 -8.08
CA LEU A 45 9.30 3.10 -7.31
C LEU A 45 9.93 4.33 -6.67
N ARG A 46 11.26 4.45 -6.69
CA ARG A 46 11.95 5.61 -6.09
C ARG A 46 11.81 6.84 -6.98
N ASN A 47 11.75 8.00 -6.33
CA ASN A 47 11.86 9.27 -7.03
C ASN A 47 13.28 9.44 -7.63
N ALA A 48 13.36 10.06 -8.80
CA ALA A 48 14.61 10.35 -9.52
C ALA A 48 14.71 11.85 -9.86
N PRO A 49 14.88 12.73 -8.86
CA PRO A 49 14.87 14.19 -9.08
C PRO A 49 16.17 14.75 -9.69
N THR A 50 17.22 13.95 -9.82
CA THR A 50 18.52 14.38 -10.37
C THR A 50 18.94 13.46 -11.50
N ASN A 51 19.68 13.98 -12.48
CA ASN A 51 20.15 13.21 -13.63
C ASN A 51 21.01 12.00 -13.21
N LEU A 52 21.85 12.15 -12.17
CA LEU A 52 22.63 11.04 -11.62
C LEU A 52 21.73 9.89 -11.11
N MET A 53 20.58 10.21 -10.51
CA MET A 53 19.66 9.18 -10.02
C MET A 53 18.95 8.46 -11.16
N GLU A 54 18.60 9.16 -12.24
CA GLU A 54 18.07 8.55 -13.46
C GLU A 54 19.09 7.59 -14.09
N ASP A 55 20.36 8.01 -14.18
CA ASP A 55 21.46 7.19 -14.71
C ASP A 55 21.69 5.91 -13.88
N LEU A 56 21.51 6.01 -12.55
CA LEU A 56 21.54 4.88 -11.62
C LEU A 56 20.27 4.00 -11.68
N GLY A 57 19.30 4.34 -12.53
CA GLY A 57 18.10 3.55 -12.79
C GLY A 57 16.94 3.79 -11.82
N TYR A 58 16.94 4.90 -11.07
CA TYR A 58 15.81 5.27 -10.19
C TYR A 58 14.59 5.62 -11.06
N GLY A 59 13.41 5.13 -10.68
CA GLY A 59 12.16 5.39 -11.41
C GLY A 59 12.08 4.74 -12.80
N LYS A 60 13.10 3.99 -13.22
CA LYS A 60 13.14 3.37 -14.55
C LYS A 60 12.04 2.32 -14.69
N GLY A 61 11.23 2.44 -15.74
CA GLY A 61 10.12 1.52 -16.01
C GLY A 61 8.87 1.77 -15.15
N TYR A 62 8.85 2.82 -14.32
CA TYR A 62 7.63 3.27 -13.67
C TYR A 62 6.60 3.71 -14.72
N LYS A 63 5.37 3.20 -14.62
CA LYS A 63 4.25 3.62 -15.46
C LYS A 63 3.13 4.13 -14.58
N TRP A 64 2.70 5.35 -14.84
CA TRP A 64 1.50 5.91 -14.24
C TRP A 64 0.28 5.50 -15.07
N GLN A 65 -0.15 4.24 -14.89
CA GLN A 65 -1.29 3.66 -15.59
C GLN A 65 -2.12 2.85 -14.58
N ALA A 66 -3.44 2.89 -14.73
CA ALA A 66 -4.32 1.99 -13.99
C ALA A 66 -3.95 0.53 -14.33
N ASP A 67 -3.99 -0.34 -13.33
CA ASP A 67 -3.71 -1.78 -13.43
C ASP A 67 -2.32 -2.18 -13.95
N PHE A 68 -1.36 -1.25 -13.99
CA PHE A 68 0.02 -1.60 -14.30
C PHE A 68 0.60 -2.52 -13.23
N LYS A 69 1.15 -3.66 -13.69
CA LYS A 69 1.85 -4.62 -12.84
C LYS A 69 3.30 -4.72 -13.32
N PRO A 70 4.28 -4.23 -12.56
CA PRO A 70 5.68 -4.40 -12.90
C PRO A 70 6.06 -5.88 -12.81
N ASN A 71 7.00 -6.31 -13.66
CA ASN A 71 7.60 -7.64 -13.58
C ASN A 71 8.37 -7.72 -12.26
N GLY A 72 7.88 -8.52 -11.30
CA GLY A 72 8.44 -8.64 -9.94
C GLY A 72 7.54 -8.11 -8.82
N GLY A 73 6.49 -7.35 -9.14
CA GLY A 73 5.58 -6.79 -8.15
C GLY A 73 6.10 -5.50 -7.49
N PHE A 74 5.40 -5.06 -6.44
CA PHE A 74 5.66 -3.79 -5.75
C PHE A 74 6.40 -3.94 -4.41
N LEU A 75 6.52 -5.17 -3.92
CA LEU A 75 7.24 -5.45 -2.69
C LEU A 75 8.76 -5.50 -2.96
N PRO A 76 9.58 -5.20 -1.94
CA PRO A 76 11.02 -5.47 -1.98
C PRO A 76 11.31 -6.96 -2.25
N ASP A 77 12.42 -7.25 -2.93
CA ASP A 77 12.80 -8.62 -3.33
C ASP A 77 13.00 -9.57 -2.14
N ASP A 78 13.36 -9.03 -0.98
CA ASP A 78 13.57 -9.75 0.28
C ASP A 78 12.29 -10.05 1.06
N VAL A 79 11.17 -9.42 0.67
CA VAL A 79 9.86 -9.63 1.29
C VAL A 79 9.05 -10.62 0.44
N PRO A 80 8.63 -11.78 1.00
CA PRO A 80 7.90 -12.77 0.23
C PRO A 80 6.53 -12.24 -0.20
N ASN A 81 6.17 -12.47 -1.47
CA ASN A 81 4.81 -12.24 -1.96
C ASN A 81 3.87 -13.21 -1.24
N GLN A 82 3.05 -12.70 -0.33
CA GLN A 82 1.93 -13.43 0.23
C GLN A 82 0.81 -13.41 -0.82
N GLN A 83 0.73 -14.46 -1.63
CA GLN A 83 -0.45 -14.75 -2.46
C GLN A 83 -1.58 -15.30 -1.60
#